data_AF-A0A7Z9G319-F1
#
_entry.id   AF-A0A7Z9G319-F1
#
_cell.length_a   1.000
_cell.length_b   1.000
_cell.length_c   1.000
_cell.angle_alpha   90.00
_cell.angle_beta   90.00
_cell.angle_gamma   90.00
#
_symmetry.space_group_name_H-M   'P 1'
#
loop_
_entity.id
_entity.type
_entity.pdbx_description
1 polymer ?
#
loop_
_entity_poly.entity_id
_entity_poly.type
_entity_poly.pdbx_seq_one_letter_code
_entity_poly.pdbx_strand_id
1 'polypeptide(L)'
;MPSGLSELSFEKLQMGEHTFSFSHRWREEMIETVIRHHQGSVPLEVRFCIKNEDINTMLVDGQEVTTTVNRHPTLGYVESALNITVPVGAIKKVVRQLTSAN
;
A
#
# COMPACT_ATOMS: atom_id res chain seq x y z
N MET A 1 0.25 17.10 4.10
CA MET A 1 -0.05 16.52 2.78
C MET A 1 -0.70 17.57 1.89
N PRO A 2 -0.44 17.62 0.57
CA PRO A 2 -1.20 18.48 -0.34
C PRO A 2 -2.67 18.06 -0.32
N SER A 3 -3.58 19.02 -0.24
CA SER A 3 -5.04 18.86 -0.06
C SER A 3 -5.80 18.19 -1.22
N GLY A 4 -5.11 17.59 -2.19
CA GLY A 4 -5.69 17.16 -3.47
C GLY A 4 -5.98 15.67 -3.65
N LEU A 5 -5.54 14.78 -2.77
CA LEU A 5 -5.75 13.33 -2.90
C LEU A 5 -6.18 12.73 -1.55
N SER A 6 -7.39 13.07 -1.11
CA SER A 6 -8.07 12.34 -0.01
C SER A 6 -8.49 10.93 -0.45
N GLU A 7 -8.68 10.73 -1.75
CA GLU A 7 -9.08 9.46 -2.33
C GLU A 7 -8.55 9.30 -3.76
N LEU A 8 -8.14 8.07 -4.09
CA LEU A 8 -7.80 7.61 -5.42
C LEU A 8 -8.40 6.21 -5.61
N SER A 9 -9.11 5.98 -6.71
CA SER A 9 -9.72 4.68 -6.99
C SER A 9 -9.63 4.35 -8.47
N PHE A 10 -9.27 3.09 -8.77
CA PHE A 10 -9.29 2.51 -10.10
C PHE A 10 -10.06 1.19 -10.04
N GLU A 11 -11.18 1.14 -10.76
CA GLU A 11 -12.04 -0.04 -10.74
C GLU A 11 -11.46 -1.20 -11.55
N LYS A 12 -10.67 -0.92 -12.60
CA LYS A 12 -10.11 -1.96 -13.46
C LYS A 12 -8.80 -1.49 -14.09
N LEU A 13 -7.69 -1.86 -13.44
CA LEU A 13 -6.35 -1.74 -13.99
C LEU A 13 -5.94 -3.06 -14.61
N GLN A 14 -5.26 -2.99 -15.75
CA GLN A 14 -4.68 -4.15 -16.42
C GLN A 14 -3.17 -3.95 -16.54
N MET A 15 -2.39 -4.90 -16.01
CA MET A 15 -0.93 -4.90 -16.09
C MET A 15 -0.45 -6.32 -16.42
N GLY A 16 0.06 -6.51 -17.63
CA GLY A 16 0.36 -7.85 -18.14
C GLY A 16 -0.90 -8.72 -18.17
N GLU A 17 -0.82 -9.91 -17.56
CA GLU A 17 -1.95 -10.82 -17.41
C GLU A 17 -2.89 -10.48 -16.24
N HIS A 18 -2.50 -9.55 -15.36
CA HIS A 18 -3.26 -9.22 -14.18
C HIS A 18 -4.34 -8.18 -14.48
N THR A 19 -5.55 -8.43 -14.01
CA THR A 19 -6.62 -7.43 -13.91
C THR A 19 -6.97 -7.26 -12.44
N PHE A 20 -6.93 -6.03 -11.93
CA PHE A 20 -7.19 -5.74 -10.52
C PHE A 20 -7.86 -4.38 -10.31
N SER A 21 -8.57 -4.22 -9.18
CA SER A 21 -8.99 -2.91 -8.67
C SER A 21 -8.03 -2.45 -7.58
N PHE A 22 -7.90 -1.14 -7.46
CA PHE A 22 -7.11 -0.49 -6.43
C PHE A 22 -7.89 0.70 -5.89
N SER A 23 -7.96 0.87 -4.57
CA SER A 23 -8.41 2.12 -3.96
C SER A 23 -7.49 2.52 -2.83
N HIS A 24 -7.30 3.82 -2.65
CA HIS A 24 -6.46 4.43 -1.65
C HIS A 24 -7.21 5.62 -1.07
N ARG A 25 -7.47 5.61 0.23
CA ARG A 25 -8.27 6.63 0.91
C ARG A 25 -7.65 7.03 2.23
N TRP A 26 -7.51 8.32 2.43
CA TRP A 26 -7.23 8.89 3.75
C TRP A 26 -8.55 9.00 4.53
N ARG A 27 -8.58 8.45 5.73
CA ARG A 27 -9.65 8.59 6.72
C ARG A 27 -9.06 9.04 8.05
N GLU A 28 -9.20 10.33 8.39
CA GLU A 28 -8.80 10.89 9.69
C GLU A 28 -7.38 10.48 10.11
N GLU A 29 -7.25 9.50 10.98
CA GLU A 29 -5.98 9.00 11.55
C GLU A 29 -5.41 7.80 10.80
N MET A 30 -5.92 7.46 9.62
CA MET A 30 -5.39 6.32 8.86
C MET A 30 -5.44 6.52 7.35
N ILE A 31 -4.55 5.82 6.66
CA ILE A 31 -4.57 5.65 5.21
C ILE A 31 -4.88 4.19 4.91
N GLU A 32 -5.94 3.95 4.15
CA GLU A 32 -6.40 2.62 3.75
C GLU A 32 -6.14 2.42 2.27
N THR A 33 -5.52 1.28 1.92
CA THR A 33 -5.40 0.81 0.54
C THR A 33 -6.06 -0.55 0.39
N VAL A 34 -6.93 -0.71 -0.59
CA VAL A 34 -7.60 -1.98 -0.89
C VAL A 34 -7.25 -2.40 -2.31
N ILE A 35 -6.84 -3.66 -2.46
CA ILE A 35 -6.51 -4.25 -3.75
C ILE A 35 -7.37 -5.49 -3.94
N ARG A 36 -8.05 -5.59 -5.07
CA ARG A 36 -8.80 -6.79 -5.46
C ARG A 36 -8.21 -7.34 -6.75
N HIS A 37 -7.73 -8.58 -6.71
CA HIS A 37 -7.19 -9.24 -7.90
C HIS A 37 -8.31 -10.02 -8.58
N HIS A 38 -8.72 -9.61 -9.78
CA HIS A 38 -9.84 -10.23 -10.50
C HIS A 38 -9.39 -11.41 -11.35
N GLN A 39 -8.29 -11.26 -12.08
CA GLN A 39 -7.81 -12.22 -13.07
C GLN A 39 -6.29 -12.20 -13.16
N GLY A 40 -5.69 -13.37 -13.37
CA GLY A 40 -4.26 -13.63 -13.55
C GLY A 40 -4.02 -15.14 -13.53
N SER A 41 -2.87 -15.63 -14.02
CA SER A 41 -2.52 -17.06 -13.93
C SER A 41 -1.73 -17.36 -12.65
N VAL A 42 -1.08 -16.36 -12.09
CA VAL A 42 -0.35 -16.41 -10.81
C VAL A 42 -0.83 -15.32 -9.84
N PRO A 43 -0.49 -15.39 -8.53
CA PRO A 43 -0.78 -14.31 -7.59
C PRO A 43 -0.17 -12.96 -8.02
N LEU A 44 -0.82 -11.86 -7.66
CA LEU A 44 -0.34 -10.51 -7.91
C LEU A 44 0.63 -10.09 -6.81
N GLU A 45 1.88 -9.83 -7.18
CA GLU A 45 2.90 -9.29 -6.28
C GLU A 45 2.83 -7.76 -6.27
N VAL A 46 2.67 -7.17 -5.07
CA VAL A 46 2.53 -5.73 -4.89
C VAL A 46 3.58 -5.22 -3.90
N ARG A 47 4.33 -4.20 -4.32
CA ARG A 47 5.25 -3.47 -3.44
C ARG A 47 4.71 -2.08 -3.13
N PHE A 48 4.46 -1.82 -1.85
CA PHE A 48 4.20 -0.50 -1.31
C PHE A 48 5.52 0.18 -0.96
N CYS A 49 5.70 1.44 -1.37
CA CYS A 49 6.84 2.27 -0.99
C CYS A 49 6.36 3.64 -0.51
N ILE A 50 6.76 4.04 0.69
CA ILE A 50 6.49 5.35 1.26
C ILE A 50 7.82 6.04 1.51
N LYS A 51 8.00 7.22 0.90
CA LYS A 51 9.23 8.01 0.98
C LYS A 51 9.11 9.08 2.05
N ASN A 52 10.25 9.43 2.64
CA ASN A 52 10.42 10.42 3.70
C ASN A 52 9.71 10.10 5.02
N GLU A 53 9.30 8.85 5.21
CA GLU A 53 8.59 8.42 6.42
C GLU A 53 9.17 7.09 6.92
N ASP A 54 9.49 7.06 8.22
CA ASP A 54 9.97 5.87 8.93
C ASP A 54 8.76 5.17 9.56
N ILE A 55 8.32 4.08 8.93
CA ILE A 55 7.07 3.38 9.26
C ILE A 55 7.42 1.93 9.54
N ASN A 56 7.66 1.57 10.80
CA ASN A 56 8.11 0.22 11.16
C ASN A 56 7.05 -0.88 10.93
N THR A 57 5.77 -0.55 11.06
CA THR A 57 4.67 -1.50 10.92
C THR A 57 3.50 -0.94 10.10
N MET A 58 2.80 -1.83 9.42
CA MET A 58 1.50 -1.57 8.80
C MET A 58 0.56 -2.74 9.09
N LEU A 59 -0.75 -2.52 8.98
CA LEU A 59 -1.72 -3.59 9.10
C LEU A 59 -2.03 -4.17 7.71
N VAL A 60 -1.92 -5.49 7.55
CA VAL A 60 -2.40 -6.21 6.37
C VAL A 60 -3.53 -7.14 6.82
N ASP A 61 -4.73 -6.92 6.30
CA ASP A 61 -5.96 -7.62 6.71
C ASP A 61 -6.18 -7.62 8.24
N GLY A 62 -5.77 -6.53 8.91
CA GLY A 62 -5.89 -6.36 10.35
C GLY A 62 -4.73 -6.95 11.18
N GLN A 63 -3.74 -7.57 10.55
CA GLN A 63 -2.55 -8.10 11.23
C GLN A 63 -1.36 -7.16 11.05
N GLU A 64 -0.59 -6.89 12.10
CA GLU A 64 0.64 -6.12 11.99
C GLU A 64 1.71 -6.88 11.20
N VAL A 65 2.30 -6.18 10.23
CA VAL A 65 3.39 -6.68 9.40
C VAL A 65 4.52 -5.65 9.44
N THR A 66 5.73 -6.13 9.69
CA THR A 66 6.93 -5.30 9.70
C THR A 66 7.30 -4.86 8.29
N THR A 67 7.58 -3.57 8.13
CA THR A 67 8.09 -3.04 6.86
C THR A 67 9.61 -3.15 6.81
N THR A 68 10.18 -3.05 5.60
CA THR A 68 11.61 -2.82 5.45
C THR A 68 11.87 -1.34 5.34
N VAL A 69 12.65 -0.78 6.26
CA VAL A 69 13.05 0.63 6.26
C VAL A 69 14.48 0.75 5.76
N ASN A 70 14.68 1.49 4.67
CA ASN A 70 16.00 1.73 4.08
C ASN A 70 16.26 3.23 3.94
N ARG A 71 17.54 3.63 4.05
CA ARG A 71 17.97 4.99 3.70
C ARG A 71 18.58 4.98 2.31
N HIS A 72 18.10 5.88 1.45
CA HIS A 72 18.65 6.03 0.12
C HIS A 72 20.10 6.51 0.22
N PRO A 73 21.07 5.81 -0.40
CA PRO A 73 22.50 6.04 -0.14
C PRO A 73 22.99 7.42 -0.59
N THR A 74 22.44 7.97 -1.67
CA THR A 74 22.85 9.27 -2.22
C THR A 74 21.92 10.43 -1.84
N LEU A 75 20.61 10.22 -1.91
CA LEU A 75 19.60 11.25 -1.65
C LEU A 75 19.21 11.39 -0.17
N GLY A 76 19.65 10.48 0.71
CA GLY A 76 19.48 10.58 2.16
C GLY A 76 18.07 10.40 2.70
N TYR A 77 17.04 10.25 1.85
CA TYR A 77 15.67 10.02 2.31
C TYR A 77 15.47 8.60 2.84
N VAL A 78 14.51 8.45 3.76
CA VAL A 78 14.03 7.16 4.26
C VAL A 78 12.95 6.63 3.32
N GLU A 79 13.01 5.35 2.96
CA GLU A 79 11.96 4.61 2.26
C GLU A 79 11.51 3.44 3.13
N SER A 80 10.23 3.44 3.49
CA SER A 80 9.56 2.31 4.13
C SER A 80 8.83 1.50 3.07
N ALA A 81 9.11 0.20 2.98
CA ALA A 81 8.56 -0.68 1.96
C ALA A 81 7.89 -1.93 2.54
N LEU A 82 6.80 -2.36 1.89
CA LEU A 82 6.07 -3.58 2.23
C LEU A 82 5.72 -4.34 0.95
N ASN A 83 6.09 -5.62 0.89
CA ASN A 83 5.69 -6.51 -0.18
C ASN A 83 4.50 -7.35 0.29
N ILE A 84 3.46 -7.45 -0.54
CA ILE A 84 2.33 -8.35 -0.31
C ILE A 84 2.02 -9.15 -1.57
N THR A 85 1.44 -10.32 -1.36
CA THR A 85 0.89 -11.16 -2.43
C THR A 85 -0.64 -11.14 -2.35
N VAL A 86 -1.30 -10.91 -3.49
CA VAL A 86 -2.77 -10.93 -3.64
C VAL A 86 -3.15 -12.12 -4.53
N PRO A 87 -3.65 -13.24 -3.98
CA PRO A 87 -4.13 -14.37 -4.77
C PRO A 87 -5.23 -13.96 -5.76
N VAL A 88 -5.35 -14.69 -6.87
CA VAL A 88 -6.42 -14.45 -7.85
C VAL A 88 -7.79 -14.64 -7.18
N GLY A 89 -8.70 -13.68 -7.36
CA GLY A 89 -10.02 -13.67 -6.73
C GLY A 89 -10.04 -13.10 -5.31
N ALA A 90 -8.88 -12.82 -4.70
CA ALA A 90 -8.78 -12.33 -3.33
C ALA A 90 -8.78 -10.79 -3.25
N ILE A 91 -9.00 -10.31 -2.03
CA ILE A 91 -8.88 -8.91 -1.64
C ILE A 91 -7.83 -8.81 -0.54
N LYS A 92 -6.95 -7.82 -0.63
CA LYS A 92 -6.03 -7.43 0.44
C LYS A 92 -6.28 -5.99 0.85
N LYS A 93 -6.32 -5.76 2.16
CA LYS A 93 -6.42 -4.43 2.76
C LYS A 93 -5.15 -4.10 3.51
N VAL A 94 -4.49 -3.01 3.11
CA VAL A 94 -3.32 -2.46 3.81
C VAL A 94 -3.74 -1.17 4.50
N VAL A 95 -3.52 -1.07 5.80
CA VAL A 95 -3.78 0.14 6.58
C VAL A 95 -2.49 0.63 7.20
N ARG A 96 -2.23 1.91 6.95
CA ARG A 96 -1.23 2.67 7.67
C ARG A 96 -1.94 3.54 8.70
N GLN A 97 -1.65 3.33 9.97
CA GLN A 97 -2.05 4.26 11.02
C GLN A 97 -1.17 5.52 10.91
N LEU A 98 -1.80 6.69 10.94
CA LEU A 98 -1.13 7.97 11.04
C LEU A 98 -1.02 8.27 12.52
N THR A 99 0.20 8.23 13.06
CA THR A 99 0.43 8.75 14.40
C THR A 99 0.10 10.24 14.41
N SER A 100 -0.87 10.63 15.23
CA SER A 100 -1.11 12.02 15.56
C SER A 100 0.22 12.60 16.04
N ALA A 101 0.76 13.58 15.31
CA ALA A 101 1.92 14.30 15.79
C ALA A 101 1.51 15.00 17.09
N ASN A 102 2.10 14.59 18.21
CA ASN A 102 2.08 15.37 19.45
C ASN A 102 2.86 16.67 19.25
#